data_AF-A0AAD7YJM0-F1
#
_entry.id   AF-A0AAD7YJM0-F1
#
_cell.length_a   1.000
_cell.length_b   1.000
_cell.length_c   1.000
_cell.angle_alpha   90.00
_cell.angle_beta   90.00
_cell.angle_gamma   90.00
#
_symmetry.space_group_name_H-M   'P 1'
#
loop_
_entity.id
_entity.type
_entity.pdbx_description
1 polymer ?
#
loop_
_entity_poly.entity_id
_entity_poly.type
_entity_poly.pdbx_seq_one_letter_code
_entity_poly.pdbx_strand_id
1 'polypeptide(L)'
;MMVFVLFTALMALYAAYSANIVVLLQAPSNSIRTLSQLANAKITLAALDVDYNHFVFQLFKDPVHQLVYKRIDPEKGKKHFYDFNEGVERVRQGLFAFHAIVEPVYLRIEQTFLETEKCDLMEVDYLNSFDASVPVRKGSPYLELFRVVFKQLRESGIQTAVSKRLQVSKPHCSSKMSSFSSVGLMDMKPVLIFMLYGICLSVAIAVAEIVVFHLKKQRNFNLVKMNRPNLA
;
A
#
# COMPACT_ATOMS: atom_id res chain seq x y z
N MET A 1 19.10 -39.61 19.69
CA MET A 1 18.54 -38.47 20.44
C MET A 1 18.88 -37.11 19.80
N MET A 2 20.15 -36.78 19.57
CA MET A 2 20.58 -35.48 19.01
C MET A 2 20.03 -35.17 17.60
N VAL A 3 20.00 -36.14 16.68
CA VAL A 3 19.45 -35.95 15.32
C VAL A 3 17.95 -35.65 15.34
N PHE A 4 17.19 -36.27 16.25
CA PHE A 4 15.77 -36.01 16.41
C PHE A 4 15.50 -34.58 16.90
N VAL A 5 16.30 -34.10 17.87
CA VAL A 5 16.20 -32.71 18.36
C VAL A 5 16.51 -31.70 17.26
N LEU A 6 17.51 -31.99 16.42
CA LEU A 6 17.91 -31.12 15.32
C LEU A 6 16.84 -31.10 14.22
N PHE A 7 16.27 -32.25 13.89
CA PHE A 7 15.16 -32.36 12.93
C PHE A 7 13.91 -31.62 13.40
N THR A 8 13.49 -31.78 14.66
CA THR A 8 12.32 -31.09 15.20
C THR A 8 12.54 -29.58 15.26
N ALA A 9 13.74 -29.11 15.62
CA ALA A 9 14.08 -27.70 15.61
C ALA A 9 14.00 -27.09 14.20
N LEU A 10 14.52 -27.77 13.17
CA LEU A 10 14.45 -27.30 11.79
C LEU A 10 13.00 -27.26 11.26
N MET A 11 12.18 -28.27 11.58
CA MET A 11 10.77 -28.27 11.20
C MET A 11 9.99 -27.15 11.87
N ALA A 12 10.24 -26.89 13.16
CA ALA A 12 9.62 -25.78 13.87
C ALA A 12 10.02 -24.42 13.28
N LEU A 13 11.31 -24.25 12.95
CA LEU A 13 11.81 -23.02 12.30
C LEU A 13 11.15 -22.79 10.93
N TYR A 14 11.03 -23.85 10.11
CA TYR A 14 10.37 -23.78 8.82
C TYR A 14 8.88 -23.40 8.93
N ALA A 15 8.16 -24.01 9.89
CA ALA A 15 6.76 -23.69 10.16
C ALA A 15 6.59 -22.23 10.63
N ALA A 16 7.45 -21.75 11.53
CA ALA A 16 7.42 -20.37 12.00
C ALA A 16 7.73 -19.35 10.88
N TYR A 17 8.73 -19.64 10.04
CA TYR A 17 9.11 -18.77 8.93
C TYR A 17 8.03 -18.68 7.86
N SER A 18 7.45 -19.81 7.46
CA SER A 18 6.36 -19.86 6.47
C SER A 18 5.12 -19.12 6.97
N ALA A 19 4.73 -19.30 8.24
CA ALA A 19 3.63 -18.57 8.84
C ALA A 19 3.88 -17.05 8.85
N ASN A 20 5.10 -16.62 9.20
CA ASN A 20 5.43 -15.19 9.26
C ASN A 20 5.37 -14.52 7.87
N ILE A 21 5.83 -15.20 6.81
CA ILE A 21 5.70 -14.68 5.44
C ILE A 21 4.24 -14.46 5.08
N VAL A 22 3.36 -15.42 5.39
CA VAL A 22 1.93 -15.33 5.09
C VAL A 22 1.30 -14.13 5.80
N VAL A 23 1.65 -13.92 7.07
CA VAL A 23 1.18 -12.76 7.85
C VAL A 23 1.67 -11.44 7.24
N LEU A 24 2.93 -11.37 6.81
CA LEU A 24 3.48 -10.16 6.20
C LEU A 24 2.83 -9.83 4.86
N LEU A 25 2.50 -10.84 4.05
CA LEU A 25 1.81 -10.65 2.77
C LEU A 25 0.33 -10.28 2.93
N GLN A 26 -0.29 -10.71 4.01
CA GLN A 26 -1.69 -10.40 4.34
C GLN A 26 -1.84 -9.10 5.15
N ALA A 27 -0.75 -8.56 5.67
CA ALA A 27 -0.78 -7.31 6.42
C ALA A 27 -1.13 -6.17 5.46
N PRO A 28 -2.18 -5.38 5.75
CA PRO A 28 -2.48 -4.22 4.93
C PRO A 28 -1.29 -3.26 4.99
N SER A 29 -0.92 -2.74 3.82
CA SER A 29 0.09 -1.70 3.76
C SER A 29 -0.35 -0.54 4.66
N ASN A 30 0.58 0.17 5.30
CA ASN A 30 0.26 1.33 6.15
C ASN A 30 1.13 2.53 5.75
N SER A 31 1.57 2.56 4.49
CA SER A 31 2.65 3.44 4.04
C SER A 31 2.22 4.89 3.84
N ILE A 32 0.92 5.17 3.66
CA ILE A 32 0.42 6.51 3.36
C ILE A 32 -0.58 6.91 4.45
N ARG A 33 -0.18 7.85 5.31
CA ARG A 33 -1.04 8.40 6.38
C ARG A 33 -1.18 9.92 6.32
N THR A 34 -0.23 10.59 5.68
CA THR A 34 -0.21 12.05 5.60
C THR A 34 -0.41 12.51 4.18
N LEU A 35 -0.94 13.73 4.03
CA LEU A 35 -1.11 14.37 2.73
C LEU A 35 0.23 14.51 1.99
N SER A 36 1.33 14.76 2.71
CA SER A 36 2.68 14.83 2.12
C SER A 36 3.17 13.50 1.56
N GLN A 37 2.85 12.38 2.21
CA GLN A 37 3.15 11.04 1.68
C GLN A 37 2.29 10.74 0.47
N LEU A 38 1.00 11.07 0.52
CA LEU A 38 0.06 10.91 -0.59
C LEU A 38 0.51 11.71 -1.82
N ALA A 39 0.95 12.96 -1.61
CA ALA A 39 1.43 13.85 -2.66
C ALA A 39 2.71 13.34 -3.36
N ASN A 40 3.53 12.51 -2.70
CA ASN A 40 4.75 11.94 -3.26
C ASN A 40 4.58 10.51 -3.76
N ALA A 41 3.51 9.81 -3.34
CA ALA A 41 3.22 8.45 -3.75
C ALA A 41 2.98 8.34 -5.27
N LYS A 42 3.34 7.18 -5.83
CA LYS A 42 3.09 6.84 -7.25
C LYS A 42 1.69 6.26 -7.42
N ILE A 43 0.68 7.04 -7.05
CA ILE A 43 -0.73 6.71 -7.20
C ILE A 43 -1.42 7.79 -8.01
N THR A 44 -2.47 7.40 -8.73
CA THR A 44 -3.33 8.35 -9.45
C THR A 44 -4.20 9.11 -8.46
N LEU A 45 -4.08 10.44 -8.44
CA LEU A 45 -4.91 11.31 -7.61
C LEU A 45 -6.07 11.84 -8.47
N ALA A 46 -7.28 11.74 -7.95
CA ALA A 46 -8.48 12.17 -8.60
C ALA A 46 -9.44 12.85 -7.62
N ALA A 47 -10.39 13.59 -8.15
CA ALA A 47 -11.43 14.25 -7.35
C ALA A 47 -12.81 14.03 -7.96
N LEU A 48 -13.83 14.15 -7.12
CA LEU A 48 -15.21 14.21 -7.56
C LEU A 48 -15.44 15.47 -8.40
N ASP A 49 -16.13 15.32 -9.53
CA ASP A 49 -16.49 16.43 -10.42
C ASP A 49 -17.65 17.25 -9.84
N VAL A 50 -17.31 18.21 -8.98
CA VAL A 50 -18.24 19.17 -8.37
C VAL A 50 -17.59 20.54 -8.27
N ASP A 51 -18.38 21.60 -8.48
CA ASP A 51 -17.91 23.00 -8.42
C ASP A 51 -17.18 23.33 -7.11
N TYR A 52 -17.64 22.73 -6.01
CA TYR A 52 -17.03 22.88 -4.69
C TYR A 52 -15.54 22.49 -4.68
N ASN A 53 -15.18 21.37 -5.29
CA ASN A 53 -13.81 20.87 -5.29
C ASN A 53 -12.89 21.80 -6.10
N HIS A 54 -13.37 22.34 -7.22
CA HIS A 54 -12.62 23.32 -8.01
C HIS A 54 -12.29 24.58 -7.19
N PHE A 55 -13.24 25.07 -6.40
CA PHE A 55 -13.03 26.22 -5.54
C PHE A 55 -12.05 25.91 -4.38
N VAL A 56 -12.25 24.79 -3.69
CA VAL A 56 -11.44 24.39 -2.53
C VAL A 56 -9.98 24.19 -2.91
N PHE A 57 -9.71 23.54 -4.04
CA PHE A 57 -8.33 23.30 -4.47
C PHE A 57 -7.58 24.58 -4.84
N GLN A 58 -8.29 25.63 -5.29
CA GLN A 58 -7.71 26.93 -5.58
C GLN A 58 -7.47 27.78 -4.32
N LEU A 59 -8.21 27.50 -3.24
CA LEU A 59 -8.10 28.25 -1.97
C LEU A 59 -6.79 27.97 -1.25
N PHE A 60 -6.34 26.71 -1.24
CA PHE A 60 -5.12 26.30 -0.54
C PHE A 60 -3.85 26.69 -1.33
N LYS A 61 -2.96 27.46 -0.68
CA LYS A 61 -1.68 27.89 -1.26
C LYS A 61 -0.48 27.11 -0.75
N ASP A 62 -0.70 26.13 0.10
CA ASP A 62 0.37 25.31 0.67
C ASP A 62 1.03 24.48 -0.43
N PRO A 63 2.37 24.28 -0.36
CA PRO A 63 3.10 23.58 -1.41
C PRO A 63 2.61 22.14 -1.59
N VAL A 64 2.20 21.47 -0.52
CA VAL A 64 1.68 20.09 -0.57
C VAL A 64 0.31 20.03 -1.27
N HIS A 65 -0.61 20.92 -0.91
CA HIS A 65 -1.94 21.00 -1.54
C HIS A 65 -1.85 21.36 -3.02
N GLN A 66 -0.95 22.27 -3.39
CA GLN A 66 -0.69 22.62 -4.79
C GLN A 66 -0.10 21.45 -5.58
N LEU A 67 0.79 20.64 -4.98
CA LEU A 67 1.31 19.44 -5.62
C LEU A 67 0.20 18.42 -5.91
N VAL A 68 -0.71 18.23 -4.95
CA VAL A 68 -1.90 17.37 -5.14
C VAL A 68 -2.80 17.92 -6.24
N TYR A 69 -3.11 19.23 -6.20
CA TYR A 69 -3.96 19.86 -7.20
C TYR A 69 -3.39 19.77 -8.61
N LYS A 70 -2.09 20.05 -8.80
CA LYS A 70 -1.42 19.93 -10.11
C LYS A 70 -1.42 18.50 -10.66
N ARG A 71 -1.52 17.48 -9.80
CA ARG A 71 -1.66 16.09 -10.25
C ARG A 71 -3.09 15.75 -10.65
N ILE A 72 -4.09 16.38 -10.03
CA ILE A 72 -5.50 16.17 -10.36
C ILE A 72 -5.88 16.97 -11.62
N ASP A 73 -5.47 18.24 -11.70
CA ASP A 73 -5.68 19.14 -12.84
C ASP A 73 -4.31 19.58 -13.42
N PRO A 74 -3.65 18.72 -14.20
CA PRO A 74 -2.42 19.09 -14.88
C PRO A 74 -2.68 20.10 -16.01
N GLU A 75 -1.86 21.14 -16.11
CA GLU A 75 -1.96 22.16 -17.18
C GLU A 75 -1.87 21.56 -18.59
N LYS A 76 -1.19 20.41 -18.73
CA LYS A 76 -1.05 19.66 -19.97
C LYS A 76 -1.43 18.19 -19.71
N GLY A 77 -2.70 17.86 -19.92
CA GLY A 77 -3.18 16.49 -19.75
C GLY A 77 -4.69 16.40 -19.62
N LYS A 78 -5.18 15.18 -19.40
CA LYS A 78 -6.58 14.93 -19.05
C LYS A 78 -6.76 15.20 -17.56
N LYS A 79 -7.75 16.03 -17.21
CA LYS A 79 -8.11 16.27 -15.82
C LYS A 79 -8.69 15.00 -15.19
N HIS A 80 -8.35 14.74 -13.94
CA HIS A 80 -8.79 13.57 -13.18
C HIS A 80 -10.01 13.88 -12.31
N PHE A 81 -11.04 14.43 -12.94
CA PHE A 81 -12.37 14.56 -12.35
C PHE A 81 -13.25 13.42 -12.85
N TYR A 82 -13.94 12.76 -11.92
CA TYR A 82 -14.79 11.60 -12.20
C TYR A 82 -16.13 11.75 -11.51
N ASP A 83 -17.14 11.06 -12.04
CA ASP A 83 -18.41 10.88 -11.35
C ASP A 83 -18.22 10.12 -10.04
N PHE A 84 -19.13 10.32 -9.09
CA PHE A 84 -19.08 9.70 -7.78
C PHE A 84 -18.99 8.17 -7.86
N ASN A 85 -19.85 7.52 -8.64
CA ASN A 85 -19.88 6.06 -8.70
C ASN A 85 -18.66 5.49 -9.43
N GLU A 86 -18.23 6.17 -10.50
CA GLU A 86 -17.03 5.78 -11.24
C GLU A 86 -15.77 5.94 -10.38
N GLY A 87 -15.67 7.03 -9.63
CA GLY A 87 -14.57 7.27 -8.71
C GLY A 87 -14.44 6.21 -7.63
N VAL A 88 -15.56 5.83 -7.00
CA VAL A 88 -15.59 4.77 -5.97
C VAL A 88 -15.20 3.41 -6.55
N GLU A 89 -15.67 3.04 -7.75
CA GLU A 89 -15.28 1.78 -8.38
C GLU A 89 -13.79 1.76 -8.78
N ARG A 90 -13.22 2.91 -9.18
CA ARG A 90 -11.78 3.02 -9.47
C ARG A 90 -10.92 2.88 -8.21
N VAL A 91 -11.39 3.33 -7.04
CA VAL A 91 -10.71 3.09 -5.76
C VAL A 91 -10.54 1.59 -5.51
N ARG A 92 -11.56 0.79 -5.86
CA ARG A 92 -11.52 -0.67 -5.74
C ARG A 92 -10.43 -1.34 -6.59
N GLN A 93 -10.13 -0.78 -7.76
CA GLN A 93 -9.10 -1.30 -8.68
C GLN A 93 -7.66 -1.07 -8.18
N GLY A 94 -7.49 -0.28 -7.11
CA GLY A 94 -6.19 0.00 -6.50
C GLY A 94 -5.39 1.09 -7.22
N LEU A 95 -4.30 1.53 -6.58
CA LEU A 95 -3.40 2.61 -7.05
C LEU A 95 -4.11 3.94 -7.39
N PHE A 96 -5.29 4.16 -6.84
CA PHE A 96 -6.15 5.31 -7.11
C PHE A 96 -6.61 5.92 -5.78
N ALA A 97 -6.42 7.23 -5.62
CA ALA A 97 -6.93 7.99 -4.49
C ALA A 97 -7.98 8.98 -4.99
N PHE A 98 -9.16 8.92 -4.38
CA PHE A 98 -10.33 9.69 -4.78
C PHE A 98 -10.69 10.69 -3.69
N HIS A 99 -10.68 11.98 -4.04
CA HIS A 99 -11.11 13.05 -3.16
C HIS A 99 -12.61 13.32 -3.33
N ALA A 100 -13.38 13.04 -2.28
CA ALA A 100 -14.81 13.28 -2.21
C ALA A 100 -15.25 13.50 -0.77
N ILE A 101 -16.54 13.80 -0.57
CA ILE A 101 -17.17 13.82 0.75
C ILE A 101 -17.15 12.39 1.30
N VAL A 102 -16.68 12.22 2.52
CA VAL A 102 -16.32 10.91 3.09
C VAL A 102 -17.56 10.05 3.38
N GLU A 103 -18.62 10.64 3.91
CA GLU A 103 -19.85 9.93 4.32
C GLU A 103 -20.55 9.17 3.18
N PRO A 104 -20.86 9.79 2.01
CA PRO A 104 -21.48 9.04 0.92
C PRO A 104 -20.56 7.96 0.36
N VAL A 105 -19.24 8.19 0.36
CA VAL A 105 -18.26 7.17 -0.05
C VAL A 105 -18.32 5.96 0.87
N TYR A 106 -18.38 6.17 2.20
CA TYR A 106 -18.52 5.09 3.17
C TYR A 106 -19.81 4.28 2.97
N LEU A 107 -20.94 4.95 2.76
CA LEU A 107 -22.20 4.26 2.47
C LEU A 107 -22.10 3.42 1.20
N ARG A 108 -21.49 3.96 0.14
CA ARG A 108 -21.37 3.25 -1.14
C ARG A 108 -20.45 2.03 -1.02
N ILE A 109 -19.33 2.19 -0.32
CA ILE A 109 -18.36 1.12 -0.04
C ILE A 109 -19.01 0.02 0.79
N GLU A 110 -19.78 0.36 1.82
CA GLU A 110 -20.48 -0.63 2.65
C GLU A 110 -21.41 -1.53 1.83
N GLN A 111 -22.06 -0.95 0.81
CA GLN A 111 -22.99 -1.65 -0.08
C GLN A 111 -22.33 -2.47 -1.19
N THR A 112 -21.11 -2.13 -1.62
CA THR A 112 -20.50 -2.70 -2.83
C THR A 112 -19.23 -3.50 -2.59
N PHE A 113 -18.44 -3.14 -1.59
CA PHE A 113 -17.12 -3.71 -1.37
C PHE A 113 -17.23 -4.98 -0.54
N LEU A 114 -16.32 -5.91 -0.79
CA LEU A 114 -16.14 -7.09 0.03
C LEU A 114 -15.46 -6.74 1.36
N GLU A 115 -15.65 -7.56 2.39
CA GLU A 115 -15.06 -7.33 3.72
C GLU A 115 -13.52 -7.17 3.69
N THR A 116 -12.85 -7.92 2.81
CA THR A 116 -11.40 -7.83 2.61
C THR A 116 -10.98 -6.49 2.01
N GLU A 117 -11.71 -6.03 0.98
CA GLU A 117 -11.46 -4.74 0.32
C GLU A 117 -11.67 -3.57 1.28
N LYS A 118 -12.62 -3.69 2.23
CA LYS A 118 -12.87 -2.68 3.27
C LYS A 118 -11.67 -2.51 4.21
N CYS A 119 -10.98 -3.59 4.57
CA CYS A 119 -9.82 -3.51 5.47
C CYS A 119 -8.62 -2.78 4.84
N ASP A 120 -8.51 -2.78 3.51
CA ASP A 120 -7.39 -2.17 2.77
C ASP A 120 -7.58 -0.66 2.50
N LEU A 121 -8.74 -0.10 2.87
CA LEU A 121 -9.06 1.30 2.66
C LEU A 121 -8.26 2.22 3.58
N MET A 122 -7.63 3.22 2.95
CA MET A 122 -6.97 4.32 3.64
C MET A 122 -7.71 5.62 3.42
N GLU A 123 -7.76 6.44 4.46
CA GLU A 123 -8.25 7.81 4.40
C GLU A 123 -7.11 8.75 4.74
N VAL A 124 -7.06 9.89 4.06
CA VAL A 124 -6.11 10.97 4.36
C VAL A 124 -6.91 12.27 4.32
N ASP A 125 -6.84 13.03 5.41
CA ASP A 125 -7.51 14.33 5.48
C ASP A 125 -6.79 15.34 4.57
N TYR A 126 -7.57 15.96 3.67
CA TYR A 126 -7.11 17.00 2.75
C TYR A 126 -7.41 18.41 3.28
N LEU A 127 -8.61 18.62 3.84
CA LEU A 127 -9.08 19.95 4.24
C LEU A 127 -8.62 20.35 5.64
N ASN A 128 -8.14 19.40 6.45
CA ASN A 128 -7.65 19.62 7.81
C ASN A 128 -8.69 20.37 8.67
N SER A 129 -9.83 19.70 8.87
CA SER A 129 -11.05 20.15 9.58
C SER A 129 -11.80 21.35 8.99
N PHE A 130 -13.06 21.12 8.63
CA PHE A 130 -14.02 22.17 8.25
C PHE A 130 -15.12 22.24 9.31
N ASP A 131 -15.15 23.31 10.10
CA ASP A 131 -16.31 23.61 10.95
C ASP A 131 -17.44 24.17 10.08
N ALA A 132 -18.41 23.31 9.76
CA ALA A 132 -19.59 23.73 9.01
C ALA A 132 -20.33 24.85 9.76
N SER A 133 -20.45 26.00 9.11
CA SER A 133 -21.12 27.18 9.65
C SER A 133 -22.40 27.45 8.88
N VAL A 134 -23.45 27.88 9.60
CA VAL A 134 -24.73 28.22 8.97
C VAL A 134 -24.66 29.66 8.45
N PRO A 135 -24.79 29.90 7.14
CA PRO A 135 -24.77 31.24 6.59
C PRO A 135 -26.05 32.00 6.97
N VAL A 136 -25.90 33.25 7.42
CA VAL A 136 -27.01 34.13 7.78
C VAL A 136 -26.87 35.46 7.03
N ARG A 137 -27.99 36.01 6.55
CA ARG A 137 -28.01 37.32 5.87
C ARG A 137 -27.48 38.42 6.78
N LYS A 138 -26.60 39.27 6.26
CA LYS A 138 -26.08 40.45 6.97
C LYS A 138 -27.24 41.36 7.41
N GLY A 139 -27.29 41.70 8.70
CA GLY A 139 -28.35 42.52 9.29
C GLY A 139 -29.63 41.76 9.66
N SER A 140 -29.64 40.43 9.60
CA SER A 140 -30.77 39.63 10.07
C SER A 140 -30.98 39.81 11.59
N PRO A 141 -32.23 40.03 12.07
CA PRO A 141 -32.52 40.14 13.49
C PRO A 141 -32.29 38.81 14.24
N TYR A 142 -32.25 37.67 13.54
CA TYR A 142 -32.06 36.34 14.11
C TYR A 142 -30.59 35.98 14.36
N LEU A 143 -29.65 36.85 13.99
CA LEU A 143 -28.22 36.53 14.04
C LEU A 143 -27.75 36.24 15.47
N GLU A 144 -28.21 37.03 16.45
CA GLU A 144 -27.84 36.81 17.86
C GLU A 144 -28.51 35.56 18.43
N LEU A 145 -29.77 35.31 18.05
CA LEU A 145 -30.48 34.09 18.44
C LEU A 145 -29.71 32.84 17.98
N PHE A 146 -29.31 32.78 16.71
CA PHE A 146 -28.56 31.65 16.18
C PHE A 146 -27.21 31.47 16.88
N ARG A 147 -26.48 32.56 17.19
CA ARG A 147 -25.20 32.48 17.91
C ARG A 147 -25.34 31.85 19.29
N VAL A 148 -26.34 32.27 20.06
CA VAL A 148 -26.58 31.74 21.41
C VAL A 148 -27.03 30.28 21.33
N VAL A 149 -28.01 29.97 20.48
CA VAL A 149 -28.57 28.63 20.35
C VAL A 149 -27.53 27.62 19.85
N PHE A 150 -26.70 27.96 18.86
CA PHE A 150 -25.67 27.03 18.38
C PHE A 150 -24.60 26.73 19.43
N LYS A 151 -24.21 27.72 20.25
CA LYS A 151 -23.31 27.47 21.39
C LYS A 151 -23.96 26.55 22.40
N GLN A 152 -25.22 26.79 22.76
CA GLN A 152 -25.96 25.93 23.68
C GLN A 152 -26.11 24.50 23.14
N LEU A 153 -26.36 24.31 21.84
CA LEU A 153 -26.41 22.99 21.20
C LEU A 153 -25.07 22.25 21.23
N ARG A 154 -23.95 22.98 21.13
CA ARG A 154 -22.60 22.42 21.23
C ARG A 154 -22.25 22.07 22.68
N GLU A 155 -22.54 22.96 23.63
CA GLU A 155 -22.27 22.78 25.07
C GLU A 155 -23.13 21.69 25.70
N SER A 156 -24.40 21.58 25.29
CA SER A 156 -25.30 20.50 25.72
C SER A 156 -24.95 19.13 25.11
N GLY A 157 -24.05 19.08 24.12
CA GLY A 157 -23.67 17.86 23.41
C GLY A 157 -24.73 17.32 22.44
N ILE A 158 -25.83 18.04 22.20
CA ILE A 158 -26.88 17.65 21.25
C ILE A 158 -26.27 17.49 19.85
N GLN A 159 -25.40 18.41 19.44
CA GLN A 159 -24.72 18.33 18.15
C GLN A 159 -23.92 17.02 18.03
N THR A 160 -23.12 16.67 19.04
CA THR A 160 -22.31 15.44 19.07
C THR A 160 -23.19 14.19 19.03
N ALA A 161 -24.30 14.18 19.78
CA ALA A 161 -25.25 13.07 19.79
C ALA A 161 -25.91 12.85 18.42
N VAL A 162 -26.34 13.92 17.75
CA VAL A 162 -26.90 13.86 16.40
C VAL A 162 -25.84 13.42 15.39
N SER A 163 -24.63 13.96 15.47
CA SER A 163 -23.50 13.58 14.61
C SER A 163 -23.22 12.08 14.70
N LYS A 164 -23.10 11.54 15.92
CA LYS A 164 -22.86 10.12 16.15
C LYS A 164 -24.01 9.22 15.67
N ARG A 165 -25.24 9.74 15.61
CA ARG A 165 -26.44 8.99 15.18
C ARG A 165 -26.63 8.98 13.67
N LEU A 166 -26.31 10.09 13.00
CA LEU A 166 -26.57 10.29 11.57
C LEU A 166 -25.35 10.09 10.69
N GLN A 167 -24.14 10.36 11.18
CA GLN A 167 -22.94 10.14 10.39
C GLN A 167 -22.68 8.65 10.21
N VAL A 168 -22.36 8.30 8.97
CA VAL A 168 -21.90 6.96 8.63
C VAL A 168 -20.48 6.81 9.17
N SER A 169 -20.30 5.93 10.14
CA SER A 169 -18.97 5.57 10.62
C SER A 169 -18.16 4.94 9.49
N LYS A 170 -16.83 5.08 9.54
CA LYS A 170 -15.95 4.35 8.64
C LYS A 170 -16.33 2.85 8.63
N PRO A 171 -16.49 2.20 7.47
CA PRO A 171 -16.85 0.80 7.42
C PRO A 171 -15.81 -0.03 8.17
N HIS A 172 -16.25 -0.81 9.15
CA HIS A 172 -15.39 -1.70 9.93
C HIS A 172 -15.42 -3.08 9.28
N CYS A 173 -14.26 -3.70 9.11
CA CYS A 173 -14.23 -5.10 8.70
C CYS A 173 -14.38 -6.02 9.91
N SER A 174 -15.42 -6.88 9.89
CA SER A 174 -15.81 -7.70 11.04
C SER A 174 -14.82 -8.84 11.33
N SER A 175 -14.13 -9.31 10.30
CA SER A 175 -13.05 -10.28 10.40
C SER A 175 -11.86 -9.82 9.57
N LYS A 176 -10.65 -9.87 10.14
CA LYS A 176 -9.41 -9.89 9.35
C LYS A 176 -9.32 -11.24 8.64
N MET A 177 -10.29 -11.55 7.78
CA MET A 177 -10.18 -12.68 6.88
C MET A 177 -9.01 -12.37 5.95
N SER A 178 -8.02 -13.25 5.98
CA SER A 178 -6.85 -13.17 5.15
C SER A 178 -7.25 -13.18 3.68
N SER A 179 -7.18 -12.03 3.02
CA SER A 179 -7.22 -11.98 1.56
C SER A 179 -5.91 -12.58 1.05
N PHE A 180 -5.99 -13.65 0.26
CA PHE A 180 -4.83 -14.19 -0.44
C PHE A 180 -4.58 -13.31 -1.65
N SER A 181 -3.72 -12.29 -1.48
CA SER A 181 -3.20 -11.56 -2.64
C SER A 181 -2.26 -12.48 -3.41
N SER A 182 -2.53 -12.66 -4.71
CA SER A 182 -1.64 -13.42 -5.58
C SER A 182 -0.31 -12.67 -5.70
N VAL A 183 0.75 -13.22 -5.12
CA VAL A 183 2.10 -12.62 -5.20
C VAL A 183 2.57 -12.65 -6.65
N GLY A 184 2.94 -11.49 -7.18
CA GLY A 184 3.42 -11.38 -8.54
C GLY A 184 4.82 -11.95 -8.70
N LEU A 185 5.15 -12.45 -9.90
CA LEU A 185 6.52 -12.86 -10.23
C LEU A 185 7.54 -11.72 -10.06
N MET A 186 7.10 -10.47 -10.19
CA MET A 186 7.95 -9.30 -9.97
C MET A 186 8.39 -9.14 -8.52
N ASP A 187 7.55 -9.53 -7.55
CA ASP A 187 7.89 -9.46 -6.13
C ASP A 187 8.93 -10.52 -5.75
N MET A 188 8.98 -11.64 -6.49
CA MET A 188 9.96 -12.72 -6.30
C MET A 188 11.27 -12.54 -7.08
N LYS A 189 11.44 -11.41 -7.78
CA LYS A 189 12.66 -11.11 -8.55
C LYS A 189 13.98 -11.33 -7.80
N PRO A 190 14.19 -10.88 -6.54
CA PRO A 190 15.47 -11.09 -5.85
C PRO A 190 15.77 -12.57 -5.61
N VAL A 191 14.73 -13.39 -5.35
CA VAL A 191 14.88 -14.85 -5.14
C VAL A 191 15.32 -15.53 -6.44
N LEU A 192 14.69 -15.18 -7.57
CA LEU A 192 15.05 -15.72 -8.89
C LEU A 192 16.48 -15.37 -9.28
N ILE A 193 16.92 -14.13 -9.01
CA ILE A 193 18.30 -13.70 -9.27
C ILE A 193 19.29 -14.49 -8.41
N PHE A 194 19.00 -14.68 -7.12
CA PHE A 194 19.86 -15.44 -6.23
C PHE A 194 19.98 -16.92 -6.67
N MET A 195 18.88 -17.52 -7.12
CA MET A 195 18.87 -18.88 -7.66
C MET A 195 19.79 -19.01 -8.90
N LEU A 196 19.72 -18.04 -9.82
CA LEU A 196 20.61 -18.01 -11.00
C LEU A 196 22.08 -17.91 -10.60
N TYR A 197 22.43 -17.04 -9.65
CA TYR A 197 23.79 -16.94 -9.14
C TYR A 197 24.28 -18.26 -8.51
N GLY A 198 23.41 -18.95 -7.76
CA GLY A 198 23.73 -20.25 -7.18
C GLY A 198 24.03 -21.32 -8.23
N ILE A 199 23.25 -21.35 -9.32
CA ILE A 199 23.47 -22.28 -10.44
C ILE A 199 24.77 -21.94 -11.17
N CYS A 200 25.02 -20.66 -11.47
CA CYS A 200 26.26 -20.26 -12.13
C CYS A 200 27.50 -20.61 -11.29
N LEU A 201 27.44 -20.39 -9.97
CA LEU A 201 28.52 -20.70 -9.06
C LEU A 201 28.79 -22.21 -8.97
N SER A 202 27.74 -23.05 -8.89
CA SER A 202 27.90 -24.50 -8.83
C SER A 202 28.50 -25.07 -10.11
N VAL A 203 28.07 -24.58 -11.28
CA VAL A 203 28.66 -24.95 -12.57
C VAL A 203 30.11 -24.51 -12.66
N ALA A 204 30.45 -23.29 -12.21
CA ALA A 204 31.82 -22.80 -12.20
C ALA A 204 32.74 -23.67 -11.32
N ILE A 205 32.27 -24.08 -10.14
CA ILE A 205 33.01 -24.99 -9.25
C ILE A 205 33.20 -26.36 -9.91
N ALA A 206 32.15 -26.92 -10.51
CA ALA A 206 32.24 -28.21 -11.21
C ALA A 206 33.24 -28.17 -12.38
N VAL A 207 33.23 -27.09 -13.18
CA VAL A 207 34.21 -26.89 -14.26
C VAL A 207 35.62 -26.76 -13.70
N ALA A 208 35.81 -26.00 -12.62
CA ALA A 208 37.11 -25.86 -11.98
C ALA A 208 37.65 -27.21 -11.46
N GLU A 209 36.80 -28.03 -10.84
CA GLU A 209 37.17 -29.38 -10.41
C GLU A 209 37.58 -30.27 -11.58
N ILE A 210 36.83 -30.23 -12.69
CA ILE A 210 37.15 -31.00 -13.91
C ILE A 210 38.50 -30.55 -14.50
N VAL A 211 38.77 -29.25 -14.55
CA VAL A 211 40.05 -28.70 -15.04
C VAL A 211 41.21 -29.13 -14.15
N VAL A 212 41.07 -29.01 -12.83
CA VAL A 212 42.08 -29.46 -11.86
C VAL A 212 42.32 -30.97 -11.98
N PHE A 213 41.28 -31.77 -12.15
CA PHE A 213 41.39 -33.20 -12.36
C PHE A 213 42.19 -33.55 -13.62
N HIS A 214 41.91 -32.88 -14.75
CA HIS A 214 42.64 -33.09 -16.01
C HIS A 214 44.10 -32.65 -15.91
N LEU A 215 44.40 -31.51 -15.28
CA LEU A 215 45.77 -31.04 -15.06
C LEU A 215 46.56 -32.00 -14.17
N LYS A 216 45.95 -32.52 -13.10
CA LYS A 216 46.58 -33.50 -12.21
C LYS A 216 46.82 -34.84 -12.91
N LYS A 217 45.89 -35.28 -13.76
CA LYS A 217 46.03 -36.50 -14.58
C LYS A 217 47.16 -36.36 -15.61
N GLN A 218 47.25 -35.24 -16.33
CA GLN A 218 48.36 -34.98 -17.25
C GLN A 218 49.72 -34.92 -16.53
N ARG A 219 49.77 -34.30 -15.34
CA ARG A 219 50.99 -34.25 -14.53
C ARG A 219 51.45 -35.62 -14.04
N ASN A 220 50.52 -36.49 -13.62
CA ASN A 220 50.84 -37.87 -13.26
C ASN A 220 51.27 -38.71 -14.48
N PHE A 221 50.67 -38.51 -15.65
CA PHE A 221 51.07 -39.23 -16.87
C PHE A 221 52.49 -38.85 -17.34
N ASN A 222 52.84 -37.56 -17.25
CA ASN A 222 54.20 -37.08 -17.56
C ASN A 222 55.25 -37.56 -16.53
N LEU A 223 54.89 -37.69 -15.24
CA LEU A 223 55.77 -38.27 -14.22
C LEU A 223 56.01 -39.78 -14.43
N VAL A 224 54.99 -40.54 -14.84
CA VAL A 224 55.15 -41.97 -15.18
C VAL A 224 55.97 -42.16 -16.46
N LYS A 225 55.88 -41.24 -17.43
CA LYS A 225 56.71 -41.28 -18.65
C LYS A 225 58.19 -40.98 -18.38
N MET A 226 58.51 -40.11 -17.41
CA MET A 226 59.90 -39.86 -16.99
C MET A 226 60.50 -40.99 -16.15
N ASN A 227 59.69 -41.86 -15.53
CA ASN A 227 60.15 -42.98 -14.71
C ASN A 227 60.22 -44.32 -15.46
N ARG A 228 60.07 -44.32 -16.79
CA ARG A 228 60.40 -45.46 -17.65
C ARG A 228 61.85 -45.31 -18.11
N PRO A 229 62.84 -46.00 -17.50
CA PRO A 229 64.19 -46.00 -18.03
C PRO A 229 64.17 -46.61 -19.44
N ASN A 230 64.82 -45.94 -20.38
CA ASN A 230 65.10 -46.48 -21.71
C ASN A 230 65.88 -47.78 -21.54
N LEU A 231 65.25 -48.92 -21.85
CA LEU A 231 65.93 -50.17 -22.10
C LEU A 231 66.23 -50.21 -23.60
N ALA A 232 67.42 -49.72 -23.97
CA ALA A 232 68.18 -50.02 -25.19
C ALA A 232 69.58 -49.44 -25.02
#